data_AF-A0AAN7ABV7-F1
#
_entry.id   AF-A0AAN7ABV7-F1
#
_cell.length_a   1.000
_cell.length_b   1.000
_cell.length_c   1.000
_cell.angle_alpha   90.00
_cell.angle_beta   90.00
_cell.angle_gamma   90.00
#
_symmetry.space_group_name_H-M   'P 1'
#
loop_
_entity.id
_entity.type
_entity.pdbx_description
1 polymer ?
#
loop_
_entity_poly.entity_id
_entity_poly.type
_entity_poly.pdbx_seq_one_letter_code
_entity_poly.pdbx_strand_id
1 'polypeptide(L)'
;MSARTLLFTKSLRSRSYLSFPAYAKSLQRPLSVSPSSPLNASPTKNELPPLPPKQWIPDLRARLGKCIIFGCSNAQISRAASVLRALAVEWKDLVAGSEGFLTGGRRGLDGRQIAWGEMDSFQHVNNVNYYRYAESARVNWITNFAVHVDSAHRQQWAELMTPKSTGLIMKSLKADFKFPMVYPDKISVYHKLRCKPEGDPAPSNFMLDCIVLSHQHRRVAARLEEDIVVYDYKVARKASMPGFMLQLFHKTWEMQQAEEMRARTRIWELIKAVEGLEKETWDREDAVEDMGSAVKNSA
;
A
#
# COMPACT_ATOMS: atom_id res chain seq x y z
N MET A 1 51.90 -12.27 46.83
CA MET A 1 50.77 -12.21 45.87
C MET A 1 50.98 -11.01 44.95
N SER A 2 51.53 -11.23 43.76
CA SER A 2 51.48 -10.27 42.65
C SER A 2 52.02 -10.97 41.41
N ALA A 3 51.18 -11.16 40.40
CA ALA A 3 51.62 -11.60 39.08
C ALA A 3 51.02 -10.62 38.07
N ARG A 4 51.92 -9.89 37.40
CA ARG A 4 51.67 -8.90 36.36
C ARG A 4 51.15 -9.58 35.10
N THR A 5 50.03 -9.11 34.58
CA THR A 5 49.53 -9.50 33.25
C THR A 5 50.23 -8.67 32.18
N LEU A 6 51.02 -9.33 31.32
CA LEU A 6 51.64 -8.74 30.14
C LEU A 6 50.61 -8.54 29.02
N LEU A 7 50.51 -7.30 28.54
CA LEU A 7 49.88 -6.92 27.28
C LEU A 7 50.74 -7.42 26.11
N PHE A 8 50.15 -8.20 25.20
CA PHE A 8 50.72 -8.48 23.89
C PHE A 8 49.84 -7.83 22.81
N THR A 9 50.27 -6.68 22.34
CA THR A 9 49.79 -6.07 21.09
C THR A 9 50.48 -6.76 19.91
N LYS A 10 49.73 -7.52 19.09
CA LYS A 10 50.18 -7.92 17.76
C LYS A 10 49.40 -7.17 16.69
N SER A 11 50.07 -6.17 16.13
CA SER A 11 49.82 -5.59 14.83
C SER A 11 50.05 -6.65 13.75
N LEU A 12 49.09 -6.84 12.85
CA LEU A 12 49.27 -7.48 11.55
C LEU A 12 48.46 -6.70 10.52
N ARG A 13 49.14 -5.76 9.87
CA ARG A 13 48.75 -5.19 8.58
C ARG A 13 48.91 -6.26 7.51
N SER A 14 47.82 -6.60 6.83
CA SER A 14 47.84 -7.08 5.45
C SER A 14 46.44 -6.89 4.87
N ARG A 15 46.23 -5.81 4.12
CA ARG A 15 45.04 -5.62 3.27
C ARG A 15 45.42 -6.04 1.86
N SER A 16 45.05 -7.26 1.50
CA SER A 16 44.99 -7.71 0.11
C SER A 16 43.76 -7.06 -0.53
N TYR A 17 43.97 -6.20 -1.53
CA TYR A 17 42.89 -5.65 -2.34
C TYR A 17 42.36 -6.75 -3.26
N LEU A 18 41.15 -7.25 -2.98
CA LEU A 18 40.38 -8.01 -3.96
C LEU A 18 39.66 -7.00 -4.87
N SER A 19 40.17 -6.91 -6.10
CA SER A 19 39.55 -6.25 -7.24
C SER A 19 38.22 -6.95 -7.57
N PHE A 20 37.11 -6.21 -7.47
CA PHE A 20 35.81 -6.63 -8.00
C PHE A 20 35.69 -6.12 -9.44
N PRO A 21 35.22 -6.94 -10.40
CA PRO A 21 34.97 -6.47 -11.76
C PRO A 21 33.86 -5.42 -11.77
N ALA A 22 34.18 -4.24 -12.28
CA ALA A 22 33.25 -3.13 -12.47
C ALA A 22 32.22 -3.48 -13.56
N TYR A 23 31.02 -3.89 -13.15
CA TYR A 23 29.87 -3.97 -14.05
C TYR A 23 29.19 -2.59 -14.11
N ALA A 24 29.80 -1.66 -14.85
CA ALA A 24 29.20 -0.37 -15.14
C ALA A 24 28.10 -0.53 -16.20
N LYS A 25 26.87 -0.85 -15.78
CA LYS A 25 25.70 -0.58 -16.63
C LYS A 25 25.32 0.88 -16.45
N SER A 26 25.68 1.67 -17.44
CA SER A 26 25.17 3.02 -17.69
C SER A 26 23.64 3.02 -17.59
N LEU A 27 23.10 3.56 -16.50
CA LEU A 27 21.69 3.94 -16.42
C LEU A 27 21.57 5.35 -16.98
N GLN A 28 21.45 5.46 -18.30
CA GLN A 28 21.01 6.70 -18.93
C GLN A 28 19.57 6.97 -18.50
N ARG A 29 19.41 8.06 -17.75
CA ARG A 29 18.13 8.67 -17.38
C ARG A 29 17.44 9.16 -18.66
N PRO A 30 16.22 8.73 -18.99
CA PRO A 30 15.51 9.35 -20.11
C PRO A 30 15.18 10.79 -19.72
N LEU A 31 15.54 11.71 -20.62
CA LEU A 31 15.27 13.14 -20.54
C LEU A 31 13.77 13.39 -20.43
N SER A 32 13.43 14.36 -19.59
CA SER A 32 12.07 14.83 -19.34
C SER A 32 11.46 15.36 -20.64
N VAL A 33 10.41 14.70 -21.13
CA VAL A 33 9.55 15.25 -22.19
C VAL A 33 8.43 16.02 -21.50
N SER A 34 8.40 17.33 -21.73
CA SER A 34 7.29 18.20 -21.31
C SER A 34 5.99 17.75 -21.96
N PRO A 35 4.86 17.65 -21.23
CA PRO A 35 3.59 17.32 -21.87
C PRO A 35 3.06 18.56 -22.60
N SER A 36 2.95 18.46 -23.93
CA SER A 36 2.08 19.32 -24.73
C SER A 36 0.62 18.99 -24.39
N SER A 37 -0.12 19.98 -23.92
CA SER A 37 -1.55 19.88 -23.62
C SER A 37 -2.37 19.43 -24.84
N PRO A 38 -3.22 18.40 -24.74
CA PRO A 38 -4.32 18.23 -25.66
C PRO A 38 -5.51 19.04 -25.16
N LEU A 39 -5.83 20.10 -25.89
CA LEU A 39 -7.12 20.78 -25.84
C LEU A 39 -8.22 19.79 -26.27
N ASN A 40 -9.27 19.71 -25.45
CA ASN A 40 -10.60 19.15 -25.75
C ASN A 40 -10.66 17.70 -26.26
N ALA A 41 -10.66 16.75 -25.31
CA ALA A 41 -11.37 15.49 -25.45
C ALA A 41 -12.46 15.42 -24.37
N SER A 42 -13.71 15.22 -24.78
CA SER A 42 -14.83 14.92 -23.89
C SER A 42 -14.56 13.59 -23.16
N PRO A 43 -14.80 13.49 -21.84
CA PRO A 43 -14.45 12.29 -21.09
C PRO A 43 -15.38 11.14 -21.47
N THR A 44 -14.81 10.11 -22.10
CA THR A 44 -15.38 8.77 -22.20
C THR A 44 -15.59 8.24 -20.78
N LYS A 45 -16.83 7.91 -20.41
CA LYS A 45 -17.23 7.47 -19.06
C LYS A 45 -16.53 6.19 -18.53
N ASN A 46 -15.64 5.57 -19.30
CA ASN A 46 -15.03 4.27 -19.01
C ASN A 46 -13.51 4.28 -18.80
N GLU A 47 -12.84 5.43 -18.87
CA GLU A 47 -11.39 5.47 -18.63
C GLU A 47 -11.06 5.47 -17.14
N LEU A 48 -10.08 4.63 -16.76
CA LEU A 48 -9.59 4.55 -15.37
C LEU A 48 -8.96 5.89 -14.98
N PRO A 49 -9.46 6.58 -13.94
CA PRO A 49 -8.86 7.83 -13.51
C PRO A 49 -7.38 7.64 -13.15
N PRO A 50 -6.54 8.66 -13.35
CA PRO A 50 -5.12 8.55 -13.04
C PRO A 50 -4.90 8.32 -11.54
N LEU A 51 -3.74 7.77 -11.19
CA LEU A 51 -3.35 7.65 -9.78
C LEU A 51 -3.39 9.03 -9.10
N PRO A 52 -3.90 9.12 -7.87
CA PRO A 52 -3.96 10.38 -7.16
C PRO A 52 -2.55 10.87 -6.79
N PRO A 53 -2.38 12.18 -6.54
CA PRO A 53 -1.13 12.72 -6.02
C PRO A 53 -0.67 12.01 -4.74
N LYS A 54 0.62 11.74 -4.57
CA LYS A 54 1.14 10.92 -3.46
C LYS A 54 0.71 11.38 -2.05
N GLN A 55 0.50 12.68 -1.87
CA GLN A 55 0.15 13.29 -0.58
C GLN A 55 -1.25 13.90 -0.57
N TRP A 56 -2.18 13.35 -1.36
CA TRP A 56 -3.52 13.91 -1.53
C TRP A 56 -4.30 14.05 -0.20
N ILE A 57 -4.18 13.12 0.77
CA ILE A 57 -4.89 13.22 2.05
C ILE A 57 -4.47 14.46 2.88
N PRO A 58 -3.19 14.63 3.26
CA PRO A 58 -2.77 15.81 4.01
C PRO A 58 -2.95 17.11 3.20
N ASP A 59 -2.75 17.07 1.88
CA ASP A 59 -2.99 18.20 0.98
C ASP A 59 -4.45 18.69 1.04
N LEU A 60 -5.42 17.80 0.81
CA LEU A 60 -6.84 18.16 0.85
C LEU A 60 -7.27 18.66 2.24
N ARG A 61 -6.70 18.13 3.33
CA ARG A 61 -6.96 18.64 4.67
C ARG A 61 -6.47 20.07 4.87
N ALA A 62 -5.26 20.37 4.41
CA ALA A 62 -4.69 21.71 4.51
C ALA A 62 -5.50 22.72 3.68
N ARG A 63 -5.87 22.34 2.45
CA ARG A 63 -6.69 23.13 1.53
C ARG A 63 -8.07 23.43 2.08
N LEU A 64 -8.75 22.42 2.63
CA LEU A 64 -10.02 22.61 3.34
C LEU A 64 -9.87 23.52 4.57
N GLY A 65 -8.79 23.36 5.33
CA GLY A 65 -8.46 24.24 6.45
C GLY A 65 -8.35 25.70 6.02
N LYS A 66 -7.70 25.97 4.89
CA LYS A 66 -7.61 27.31 4.30
C LYS A 66 -8.98 27.88 3.94
N CYS A 67 -9.84 27.10 3.27
CA CYS A 67 -11.22 27.53 2.98
C CYS A 67 -11.99 27.90 4.24
N ILE A 68 -11.86 27.08 5.30
CA ILE A 68 -12.57 27.32 6.57
C ILE A 68 -12.06 28.56 7.28
N ILE A 69 -10.73 28.74 7.34
CA ILE A 69 -10.10 29.90 7.98
C ILE A 69 -10.46 31.20 7.25
N PHE A 70 -10.49 31.18 5.91
CA PHE A 70 -10.80 32.37 5.12
C PHE A 70 -12.25 32.86 5.31
N GLY A 71 -13.18 31.94 5.63
CA GLY A 71 -14.60 32.22 5.78
C GLY A 71 -15.44 31.36 4.85
N CYS A 72 -16.24 30.47 5.45
CA CYS A 72 -17.21 29.62 4.73
C CYS A 72 -18.63 29.92 5.20
N SER A 73 -19.58 29.95 4.26
CA SER A 73 -21.01 29.88 4.58
C SER A 73 -21.38 28.53 5.22
N ASN A 74 -22.53 28.46 5.90
CA ASN A 74 -23.03 27.22 6.50
C ASN A 74 -23.12 26.04 5.49
N ALA A 75 -23.52 26.32 4.25
CA ALA A 75 -23.58 25.30 3.20
C ALA A 75 -22.19 24.81 2.76
N GLN A 76 -21.20 25.71 2.70
CA GLN A 76 -19.80 25.37 2.42
C GLN A 76 -19.17 24.57 3.56
N ILE A 77 -19.42 24.95 4.82
CA ILE A 77 -18.98 24.22 6.01
C ILE A 77 -19.51 22.79 5.99
N SER A 78 -20.80 22.60 5.66
CA SER A 78 -21.40 21.26 5.57
C SER A 78 -20.72 20.39 4.50
N ARG A 79 -20.41 20.95 3.32
CA ARG A 79 -19.65 20.24 2.27
C ARG A 79 -18.22 19.93 2.71
N ALA A 80 -17.51 20.89 3.29
CA ALA A 80 -16.16 20.69 3.82
C ALA A 80 -16.13 19.58 4.88
N ALA A 81 -17.10 19.56 5.80
CA ALA A 81 -17.26 18.54 6.82
C ALA A 81 -17.51 17.14 6.22
N SER A 82 -18.29 17.06 5.14
CA SER A 82 -18.51 15.81 4.40
C SER A 82 -17.21 15.26 3.82
N VAL A 83 -16.40 16.11 3.17
CA VAL A 83 -15.08 15.72 2.64
C VAL A 83 -14.14 15.30 3.77
N LEU A 84 -14.05 16.09 4.85
CA LEU A 84 -13.22 15.74 6.02
C LEU A 84 -13.62 14.39 6.63
N ARG A 85 -14.92 14.09 6.72
CA ARG A 85 -15.43 12.79 7.17
C ARG A 85 -14.98 11.66 6.26
N ALA A 86 -15.08 11.83 4.94
CA ALA A 86 -14.58 10.86 3.97
C ALA A 86 -13.06 10.64 4.15
N LEU A 87 -12.26 11.71 4.26
CA LEU A 87 -10.82 11.64 4.53
C LEU A 87 -10.48 11.03 5.90
N ALA A 88 -11.41 11.06 6.85
CA ALA A 88 -11.21 10.50 8.18
C ALA A 88 -11.51 9.01 8.24
N VAL A 89 -12.58 8.57 7.54
CA VAL A 89 -13.15 7.23 7.65
C VAL A 89 -12.78 6.33 6.47
N GLU A 90 -12.80 6.87 5.25
CA GLU A 90 -12.60 6.10 4.02
C GLU A 90 -11.11 5.99 3.63
N TRP A 91 -10.20 6.72 4.29
CA TRP A 91 -8.79 6.87 3.85
C TRP A 91 -8.08 5.56 3.52
N LYS A 92 -8.26 4.54 4.37
CA LYS A 92 -7.60 3.24 4.24
C LYS A 92 -8.09 2.52 2.99
N ASP A 93 -9.39 2.54 2.80
CA ASP A 93 -10.06 1.88 1.69
C ASP A 93 -9.81 2.62 0.38
N LEU A 94 -9.65 3.95 0.41
CA LEU A 94 -9.26 4.74 -0.75
C LEU A 94 -7.79 4.55 -1.11
N VAL A 95 -6.87 4.56 -0.14
CA VAL A 95 -5.44 4.35 -0.39
C VAL A 95 -5.20 2.95 -0.96
N ALA A 96 -5.67 1.89 -0.28
CA ALA A 96 -5.51 0.52 -0.76
C ALA A 96 -6.31 0.24 -2.04
N GLY A 97 -7.55 0.73 -2.10
CA GLY A 97 -8.44 0.52 -3.24
C GLY A 97 -7.95 1.18 -4.52
N SER A 98 -7.31 2.36 -4.43
CA SER A 98 -6.78 3.08 -5.62
C SER A 98 -5.72 2.31 -6.39
N GLU A 99 -5.16 1.26 -5.79
CA GLU A 99 -4.21 0.33 -6.38
C GLU A 99 -4.74 -1.11 -6.43
N GLY A 100 -6.04 -1.33 -6.17
CA GLY A 100 -6.69 -2.63 -6.37
C GLY A 100 -6.46 -3.66 -5.26
N PHE A 101 -6.02 -3.26 -4.06
CA PHE A 101 -5.72 -4.22 -2.99
C PHE A 101 -6.95 -4.80 -2.27
N LEU A 102 -8.15 -4.23 -2.46
CA LEU A 102 -9.33 -4.59 -1.69
C LEU A 102 -10.35 -5.34 -2.53
N THR A 103 -10.27 -6.68 -2.52
CA THR A 103 -11.17 -7.53 -3.30
C THR A 103 -12.05 -8.39 -2.41
N GLY A 104 -13.37 -8.17 -2.43
CA GLY A 104 -14.37 -9.08 -1.84
C GLY A 104 -14.20 -9.39 -0.36
N GLY A 105 -13.82 -8.41 0.47
CA GLY A 105 -13.72 -8.58 1.93
C GLY A 105 -12.53 -9.42 2.42
N ARG A 106 -11.66 -9.90 1.52
CA ARG A 106 -10.49 -10.75 1.83
C ARG A 106 -9.33 -9.94 2.39
N ARG A 107 -9.50 -9.39 3.60
CA ARG A 107 -8.44 -8.64 4.27
C ARG A 107 -7.38 -9.60 4.82
N GLY A 108 -6.10 -9.30 4.60
CA GLY A 108 -4.98 -10.08 5.11
C GLY A 108 -4.80 -9.85 6.62
N LEU A 109 -4.37 -8.65 7.00
CA LEU A 109 -4.43 -8.16 8.38
C LEU A 109 -5.15 -6.82 8.39
N ASP A 110 -6.10 -6.63 9.32
CA ASP A 110 -6.82 -5.36 9.42
C ASP A 110 -6.79 -4.78 10.84
N GLY A 111 -6.08 -3.66 11.01
CA GLY A 111 -5.99 -2.95 12.28
C GLY A 111 -5.21 -3.69 13.38
N ARG A 112 -4.27 -4.57 13.01
CA ARG A 112 -3.41 -5.29 13.96
C ARG A 112 -2.57 -4.27 14.73
N GLN A 113 -2.55 -4.38 16.06
CA GLN A 113 -1.67 -3.54 16.88
C GLN A 113 -0.21 -3.96 16.67
N ILE A 114 0.67 -2.96 16.56
CA ILE A 114 2.12 -3.20 16.66
C ILE A 114 2.42 -3.50 18.12
N ALA A 115 3.15 -4.58 18.39
CA ALA A 115 3.58 -4.90 19.74
C ALA A 115 4.87 -4.13 20.07
N TRP A 116 5.01 -3.65 21.31
CA TRP A 116 6.20 -2.91 21.72
C TRP A 116 7.51 -3.69 21.46
N GLY A 117 7.50 -5.01 21.69
CA GLY A 117 8.64 -5.89 21.43
C GLY A 117 8.97 -6.14 19.95
N GLU A 118 8.22 -5.53 19.01
CA GLU A 118 8.55 -5.55 17.58
C GLU A 118 9.54 -4.42 17.19
N MET A 119 9.82 -3.50 18.12
CA MET A 119 10.88 -2.50 17.94
C MET A 119 12.26 -3.06 18.32
N ASP A 120 13.31 -2.48 17.74
CA ASP A 120 14.69 -2.79 18.08
C ASP A 120 15.41 -1.60 18.73
N SER A 121 16.72 -1.73 18.96
CA SER A 121 17.57 -0.70 19.57
C SER A 121 17.63 0.61 18.78
N PHE A 122 17.14 0.65 17.53
CA PHE A 122 17.07 1.86 16.72
C PHE A 122 15.74 2.61 16.89
N GLN A 123 14.93 2.21 17.88
CA GLN A 123 13.70 2.90 18.30
C GLN A 123 12.59 2.95 17.23
N HIS A 124 12.56 1.95 16.36
CA HIS A 124 11.48 1.73 15.41
C HIS A 124 11.24 0.23 15.23
N VAL A 125 10.14 -0.12 14.57
CA VAL A 125 9.83 -1.50 14.21
C VAL A 125 10.99 -2.09 13.40
N ASN A 126 11.50 -3.24 13.84
CA ASN A 126 12.57 -3.93 13.15
C ASN A 126 12.14 -4.34 11.73
N ASN A 127 13.04 -4.22 10.76
CA ASN A 127 12.77 -4.50 9.36
C ASN A 127 12.25 -5.94 9.11
N VAL A 128 12.68 -6.94 9.89
CA VAL A 128 12.21 -8.33 9.78
C VAL A 128 10.72 -8.46 10.07
N ASN A 129 10.17 -7.62 10.97
CA ASN A 129 8.75 -7.70 11.33
C ASN A 129 7.83 -7.37 10.16
N TYR A 130 8.24 -6.52 9.22
CA TYR A 130 7.45 -6.24 8.01
C TYR A 130 7.22 -7.50 7.16
N TYR A 131 8.24 -8.36 7.05
CA TYR A 131 8.11 -9.65 6.36
C TYR A 131 7.17 -10.59 7.11
N ARG A 132 7.22 -10.60 8.44
CA ARG A 132 6.29 -11.40 9.27
C ARG A 132 4.84 -10.93 9.13
N TYR A 133 4.64 -9.61 9.05
CA TYR A 133 3.31 -9.05 8.81
C TYR A 133 2.77 -9.46 7.42
N ALA A 134 3.61 -9.36 6.39
CA ALA A 134 3.26 -9.80 5.04
C ALA A 134 2.95 -11.30 4.99
N GLU A 135 3.77 -12.14 5.63
CA GLU A 135 3.54 -13.58 5.73
C GLU A 135 2.18 -13.90 6.36
N SER A 136 1.89 -13.35 7.54
CA SER A 136 0.61 -13.58 8.22
C SER A 136 -0.57 -13.10 7.36
N ALA A 137 -0.43 -11.93 6.72
CA ALA A 137 -1.46 -11.39 5.85
C ALA A 137 -1.68 -12.23 4.58
N ARG A 138 -0.62 -12.80 4.00
CA ARG A 138 -0.70 -13.70 2.84
C ARG A 138 -1.41 -14.98 3.20
N VAL A 139 -1.06 -15.60 4.34
CA VAL A 139 -1.74 -16.81 4.83
C VAL A 139 -3.24 -16.54 4.96
N ASN A 140 -3.61 -15.46 5.65
CA ASN A 140 -5.02 -15.07 5.78
C ASN A 140 -5.69 -14.80 4.43
N TRP A 141 -5.01 -14.13 3.50
CA TRP A 141 -5.54 -13.84 2.17
C TRP A 141 -5.88 -15.13 1.39
N ILE A 142 -5.01 -16.14 1.45
CA ILE A 142 -5.23 -17.43 0.78
C ILE A 142 -6.29 -18.25 1.50
N THR A 143 -6.22 -18.36 2.83
CA THR A 143 -7.18 -19.13 3.63
C THR A 143 -8.60 -18.57 3.51
N ASN A 144 -8.76 -17.26 3.34
CA ASN A 144 -10.08 -16.66 3.11
C ASN A 144 -10.80 -17.21 1.88
N PHE A 145 -10.07 -17.70 0.85
CA PHE A 145 -10.71 -18.37 -0.28
C PHE A 145 -11.43 -19.65 0.15
N ALA A 146 -10.79 -20.46 1.00
CA ALA A 146 -11.37 -21.70 1.54
C ALA A 146 -12.62 -21.44 2.39
N VAL A 147 -12.59 -20.37 3.19
CA VAL A 147 -13.61 -20.11 4.21
C VAL A 147 -14.80 -19.37 3.62
N HIS A 148 -14.56 -18.35 2.79
CA HIS A 148 -15.57 -17.33 2.46
C HIS A 148 -15.91 -17.21 0.97
N VAL A 149 -15.15 -17.82 0.05
CA VAL A 149 -15.30 -17.54 -1.39
C VAL A 149 -15.58 -18.78 -2.23
N ASP A 150 -14.84 -19.87 -2.01
CA ASP A 150 -14.89 -21.06 -2.84
C ASP A 150 -15.11 -22.30 -1.98
N SER A 151 -16.34 -22.45 -1.49
CA SER A 151 -16.72 -23.57 -0.64
C SER A 151 -16.59 -24.92 -1.35
N ALA A 152 -16.74 -24.96 -2.68
CA ALA A 152 -16.61 -26.17 -3.48
C ALA A 152 -15.19 -26.74 -3.44
N HIS A 153 -14.16 -25.89 -3.38
CA HIS A 153 -12.76 -26.29 -3.31
C HIS A 153 -12.11 -26.02 -1.95
N ARG A 154 -12.91 -25.91 -0.88
CA ARG A 154 -12.43 -25.54 0.47
C ARG A 154 -11.25 -26.40 0.93
N GLN A 155 -11.33 -27.72 0.74
CA GLN A 155 -10.25 -28.63 1.14
C GLN A 155 -8.97 -28.36 0.35
N GLN A 156 -9.07 -28.16 -0.96
CA GLN A 156 -7.90 -27.90 -1.82
C GLN A 156 -7.24 -26.57 -1.44
N TRP A 157 -8.02 -25.51 -1.15
CA TRP A 157 -7.48 -24.25 -0.64
C TRP A 157 -6.79 -24.40 0.72
N ALA A 158 -7.35 -25.21 1.63
CA ALA A 158 -6.72 -25.49 2.92
C ALA A 158 -5.42 -26.28 2.76
N GLU A 159 -5.39 -27.25 1.85
CA GLU A 159 -4.21 -28.07 1.56
C GLU A 159 -3.04 -27.27 0.97
N LEU A 160 -3.31 -26.17 0.23
CA LEU A 160 -2.26 -25.28 -0.28
C LEU A 160 -1.33 -24.73 0.81
N MET A 161 -1.82 -24.69 2.06
CA MET A 161 -1.09 -24.23 3.24
C MET A 161 -0.41 -25.38 4.01
N THR A 162 -0.33 -26.57 3.41
CA THR A 162 0.24 -27.78 4.03
C THR A 162 1.16 -28.51 3.05
N PRO A 163 2.07 -29.37 3.53
CA PRO A 163 2.91 -30.19 2.66
C PRO A 163 2.21 -31.48 2.16
N LYS A 164 0.88 -31.59 2.24
CA LYS A 164 0.16 -32.85 1.95
C LYS A 164 0.01 -33.17 0.45
N SER A 165 -0.10 -32.14 -0.38
CA SER A 165 -0.38 -32.28 -1.80
C SER A 165 0.32 -31.16 -2.58
N THR A 166 -0.43 -30.34 -3.31
CA THR A 166 0.07 -29.11 -3.89
C THR A 166 0.08 -28.03 -2.81
N GLY A 167 1.19 -27.33 -2.65
CA GLY A 167 1.29 -26.20 -1.75
C GLY A 167 2.12 -25.06 -2.33
N LEU A 168 2.33 -24.05 -1.51
CA LEU A 168 2.91 -22.78 -1.93
C LEU A 168 4.26 -22.55 -1.26
N ILE A 169 5.28 -22.28 -2.07
CA ILE A 169 6.64 -22.00 -1.61
C ILE A 169 7.02 -20.58 -2.02
N MET A 170 7.55 -19.81 -1.05
CA MET A 170 8.12 -18.50 -1.32
C MET A 170 9.43 -18.65 -2.09
N LYS A 171 9.50 -18.15 -3.34
CA LYS A 171 10.71 -18.17 -4.17
C LYS A 171 11.57 -16.93 -3.96
N SER A 172 10.96 -15.75 -3.87
CA SER A 172 11.67 -14.52 -3.57
C SER A 172 10.77 -13.51 -2.89
N LEU A 173 11.40 -12.67 -2.05
CA LEU A 173 10.73 -11.64 -1.28
C LEU A 173 11.59 -10.38 -1.30
N LYS A 174 10.99 -9.25 -1.68
CA LYS A 174 11.64 -7.94 -1.68
C LYS A 174 10.78 -6.98 -0.87
N ALA A 175 11.39 -6.12 -0.06
CA ALA A 175 10.70 -5.06 0.66
C ALA A 175 11.35 -3.69 0.42
N ASP A 176 10.52 -2.70 0.12
CA ASP A 176 10.89 -1.29 0.06
C ASP A 176 10.26 -0.55 1.24
N PHE A 177 11.08 -0.22 2.25
CA PHE A 177 10.66 0.54 3.43
C PHE A 177 10.53 2.03 3.10
N LYS A 178 9.38 2.64 3.45
CA LYS A 178 9.06 4.03 3.12
C LYS A 178 9.29 4.99 4.29
N PHE A 179 9.09 4.53 5.52
CA PHE A 179 9.45 5.25 6.74
C PHE A 179 9.45 4.30 7.96
N PRO A 180 10.20 4.62 9.03
CA PRO A 180 10.20 3.83 10.25
C PRO A 180 8.89 3.99 11.02
N MET A 181 8.14 2.91 11.23
CA MET A 181 7.00 2.90 12.15
C MET A 181 7.47 2.73 13.59
N VAL A 182 6.73 3.26 14.55
CA VAL A 182 7.03 3.16 15.98
C VAL A 182 5.81 2.65 16.76
N TYR A 183 6.03 2.09 17.94
CA TYR A 183 4.95 1.82 18.89
C TYR A 183 4.55 3.12 19.62
N PRO A 184 3.24 3.37 19.90
CA PRO A 184 2.08 2.58 19.48
C PRO A 184 1.58 2.97 18.08
N ASP A 185 1.27 1.97 17.24
CA ASP A 185 0.57 2.14 15.97
C ASP A 185 -0.29 0.89 15.68
N LYS A 186 -1.18 0.99 14.69
CA LYS A 186 -1.92 -0.13 14.10
C LYS A 186 -1.55 -0.25 12.63
N ILE A 187 -1.50 -1.49 12.15
CA ILE A 187 -1.24 -1.79 10.74
C ILE A 187 -2.41 -2.52 10.09
N SER A 188 -2.60 -2.23 8.80
CA SER A 188 -3.32 -3.14 7.92
C SER A 188 -2.41 -3.58 6.79
N VAL A 189 -2.50 -4.85 6.41
CA VAL A 189 -1.62 -5.47 5.42
C VAL A 189 -2.46 -6.19 4.39
N TYR A 190 -2.29 -5.82 3.13
CA TYR A 190 -3.12 -6.28 2.02
C TYR A 190 -2.26 -6.79 0.87
N HIS A 191 -2.79 -7.80 0.17
CA HIS A 191 -2.16 -8.41 -0.98
C HIS A 191 -3.04 -8.25 -2.22
N LYS A 192 -2.40 -8.14 -3.38
CA LYS A 192 -3.02 -8.22 -4.69
C LYS A 192 -2.17 -9.06 -5.62
N LEU A 193 -2.79 -9.64 -6.64
CA LEU A 193 -2.07 -10.16 -7.79
C LEU A 193 -1.38 -9.00 -8.49
N ARG A 194 -0.08 -9.15 -8.78
CA ARG A 194 0.69 -8.15 -9.53
C ARG A 194 0.34 -8.15 -11.02
N CYS A 195 0.09 -9.34 -11.57
CA CYS A 195 -0.29 -9.54 -12.96
C CYS A 195 -1.43 -10.56 -13.06
N LYS A 196 -2.21 -10.47 -14.13
CA LYS A 196 -3.20 -11.49 -14.46
C LYS A 196 -2.46 -12.80 -14.75
N PRO A 197 -2.80 -13.91 -14.07
CA PRO A 197 -2.16 -15.19 -14.35
C PRO A 197 -2.69 -15.73 -15.68
N GLU A 198 -1.84 -15.82 -16.69
CA GLU A 198 -2.21 -16.30 -18.04
C GLU A 198 -1.18 -17.32 -18.53
N GLY A 199 -1.60 -18.25 -19.40
CA GLY A 199 -0.74 -19.25 -20.03
C GLY A 199 -1.42 -20.59 -20.28
N ASP A 200 -0.98 -21.28 -21.34
CA ASP A 200 -1.27 -22.69 -21.62
C ASP A 200 0.05 -23.44 -21.92
N PRO A 201 0.52 -24.33 -21.02
CA PRO A 201 -0.11 -24.73 -19.77
C PRO A 201 -0.13 -23.60 -18.71
N ALA A 202 -0.99 -23.75 -17.71
CA ALA A 202 -1.10 -22.80 -16.61
C ALA A 202 0.26 -22.55 -15.91
N PRO A 203 0.53 -21.30 -15.49
CA PRO A 203 1.82 -20.93 -14.90
C PRO A 203 2.08 -21.70 -13.59
N SER A 204 3.36 -21.93 -13.28
CA SER A 204 3.79 -22.62 -12.04
C SER A 204 4.15 -21.68 -10.90
N ASN A 205 3.98 -20.37 -11.10
CA ASN A 205 4.20 -19.34 -10.10
C ASN A 205 3.25 -18.16 -10.33
N PHE A 206 3.11 -17.30 -9.32
CA PHE A 206 2.39 -16.04 -9.40
C PHE A 206 3.06 -15.03 -8.48
N MET A 207 2.89 -13.74 -8.82
CA MET A 207 3.45 -12.65 -8.04
C MET A 207 2.36 -11.92 -7.26
N LEU A 208 2.61 -11.67 -5.98
CA LEU A 208 1.80 -10.79 -5.16
C LEU A 208 2.54 -9.47 -4.90
N ASP A 209 1.81 -8.38 -5.02
CA ASP A 209 2.18 -7.13 -4.37
C ASP A 209 1.55 -7.10 -2.98
N CYS A 210 2.28 -6.52 -2.03
CA CYS A 210 1.84 -6.33 -0.67
C CYS A 210 2.10 -4.90 -0.20
N ILE A 211 1.16 -4.34 0.54
CA ILE A 211 1.32 -3.05 1.22
C ILE A 211 1.11 -3.22 2.72
N VAL A 212 1.99 -2.57 3.50
CA VAL A 212 1.83 -2.39 4.94
C VAL A 212 1.42 -0.94 5.19
N LEU A 213 0.20 -0.71 5.65
CA LEU A 213 -0.35 0.61 5.95
C LEU A 213 -0.21 0.91 7.44
N SER A 214 0.36 2.06 7.77
CA SER A 214 0.30 2.64 9.11
C SER A 214 -1.00 3.41 9.28
N HIS A 215 -1.71 3.17 10.39
CA HIS A 215 -2.94 3.89 10.72
C HIS A 215 -2.64 5.25 11.33
N GLN A 216 -1.59 5.37 12.15
CA GLN A 216 -1.14 6.63 12.72
C GLN A 216 -0.75 7.63 11.63
N HIS A 217 0.03 7.20 10.64
CA HIS A 217 0.50 8.06 9.55
C HIS A 217 -0.43 8.08 8.33
N ARG A 218 -1.47 7.23 8.30
CA ARG A 218 -2.46 7.09 7.21
C ARG A 218 -1.83 6.94 5.83
N ARG A 219 -0.73 6.18 5.74
CA ARG A 219 0.00 5.97 4.48
C ARG A 219 0.76 4.63 4.50
N VAL A 220 1.23 4.23 3.32
CA VAL A 220 2.04 3.02 3.13
C VAL A 220 3.41 3.18 3.80
N ALA A 221 3.70 2.30 4.75
CA ALA A 221 4.97 2.21 5.47
C ALA A 221 5.99 1.31 4.79
N ALA A 222 5.53 0.24 4.14
CA ALA A 222 6.38 -0.62 3.32
C ALA A 222 5.58 -1.19 2.14
N ARG A 223 6.29 -1.46 1.05
CA ARG A 223 5.78 -2.23 -0.09
C ARG A 223 6.61 -3.49 -0.22
N LEU A 224 5.96 -4.62 -0.46
CA LEU A 224 6.63 -5.88 -0.67
C LEU A 224 6.21 -6.51 -1.99
N GLU A 225 7.13 -7.28 -2.58
CA GLU A 225 6.92 -8.07 -3.79
C GLU A 225 7.25 -9.52 -3.46
N GLU A 226 6.35 -10.43 -3.80
CA GLU A 226 6.43 -11.83 -3.41
C GLU A 226 6.26 -12.71 -4.66
N ASP A 227 7.27 -13.53 -4.98
CA ASP A 227 7.18 -14.55 -6.04
C ASP A 227 6.90 -15.90 -5.39
N ILE A 228 5.71 -16.46 -5.67
CA ILE A 228 5.22 -17.67 -5.02
C ILE A 228 5.12 -18.77 -6.06
N VAL A 229 5.73 -19.91 -5.76
CA VAL A 229 5.76 -21.09 -6.62
C VAL A 229 4.73 -22.09 -6.14
N VAL A 230 3.99 -22.65 -7.08
CA VAL A 230 3.13 -23.81 -6.89
C VAL A 230 4.00 -25.07 -6.93
N TYR A 231 4.00 -25.81 -5.85
CA TYR A 231 4.89 -26.96 -5.65
C TYR A 231 4.10 -28.20 -5.27
N ASP A 232 4.34 -29.31 -5.97
CA ASP A 232 3.78 -30.60 -5.62
C ASP A 232 4.74 -31.33 -4.67
N TYR A 233 4.34 -31.47 -3.42
CA TYR A 233 5.13 -32.10 -2.37
C TYR A 233 5.23 -33.62 -2.51
N LYS A 234 4.32 -34.28 -3.25
CA LYS A 234 4.34 -35.74 -3.43
C LYS A 234 5.44 -36.15 -4.40
N VAL A 235 5.61 -35.39 -5.48
CA VAL A 235 6.63 -35.64 -6.50
C VAL A 235 7.82 -34.69 -6.41
N ALA A 236 7.86 -33.83 -5.40
CA ALA A 236 8.94 -32.91 -5.09
C ALA A 236 9.38 -32.02 -6.27
N ARG A 237 8.42 -31.47 -7.02
CA ARG A 237 8.69 -30.57 -8.16
C ARG A 237 7.68 -29.44 -8.28
N LYS A 238 8.03 -28.43 -9.07
CA LYS A 238 7.08 -27.37 -9.47
C LYS A 238 5.89 -28.00 -10.21
N ALA A 239 4.71 -27.46 -9.95
CA ALA A 239 3.48 -27.87 -10.61
C ALA A 239 2.79 -26.67 -11.24
N SER A 240 2.00 -26.92 -12.29
CA SER A 240 1.10 -25.90 -12.83
C SER A 240 0.04 -25.53 -11.80
N MET A 241 -0.35 -24.25 -11.80
CA MET A 241 -1.42 -23.75 -10.95
C MET A 241 -2.70 -24.59 -11.16
N PRO A 242 -3.34 -25.09 -10.08
CA PRO A 242 -4.59 -25.83 -10.20
C PRO A 242 -5.70 -25.00 -10.86
N GLY A 243 -6.59 -25.66 -11.61
CA GLY A 243 -7.65 -24.97 -12.37
C GLY A 243 -8.58 -24.11 -11.51
N PHE A 244 -8.98 -24.58 -10.32
CA PHE A 244 -9.83 -23.80 -9.40
C PHE A 244 -9.13 -22.51 -8.95
N MET A 245 -7.82 -22.58 -8.70
CA MET A 245 -7.00 -21.45 -8.28
C MET A 245 -6.85 -20.43 -9.41
N LEU A 246 -6.56 -20.89 -10.62
CA LEU A 246 -6.43 -20.03 -11.80
C LEU A 246 -7.74 -19.28 -12.09
N GLN A 247 -8.88 -19.98 -12.09
CA GLN A 247 -10.19 -19.38 -12.31
C GLN A 247 -10.52 -18.34 -11.23
N LEU A 248 -10.22 -18.62 -9.96
CA LEU A 248 -10.48 -17.67 -8.89
C LEU A 248 -9.53 -16.47 -8.93
N PHE A 249 -8.30 -16.66 -9.40
CA PHE A 249 -7.35 -15.57 -9.61
C PHE A 249 -7.74 -14.68 -10.77
N HIS A 250 -8.32 -15.21 -11.85
CA HIS A 250 -8.93 -14.40 -12.93
C HIS A 250 -10.05 -13.51 -12.39
N LYS A 251 -10.99 -14.09 -11.65
CA LYS A 251 -12.07 -13.31 -10.99
C LYS A 251 -11.50 -12.27 -10.02
N THR A 252 -10.48 -12.65 -9.25
CA THR A 252 -9.82 -11.72 -8.33
C THR A 252 -9.19 -10.56 -9.08
N TRP A 253 -8.50 -10.83 -10.19
CA TRP A 253 -7.90 -9.80 -11.04
C TRP A 253 -8.94 -8.80 -11.53
N GLU A 254 -10.08 -9.28 -12.04
CA GLU A 254 -11.20 -8.41 -12.47
C GLU A 254 -11.71 -7.53 -11.33
N MET A 255 -11.84 -8.09 -10.12
CA MET A 255 -12.23 -7.33 -8.94
C MET A 255 -11.19 -6.26 -8.55
N GLN A 256 -9.90 -6.51 -8.76
CA GLN A 256 -8.85 -5.49 -8.52
C GLN A 256 -9.05 -4.29 -9.44
N GLN A 257 -9.33 -4.55 -10.73
CA GLN A 257 -9.57 -3.49 -11.71
C GLN A 257 -10.82 -2.67 -11.38
N ALA A 258 -11.91 -3.33 -10.98
CA ALA A 258 -13.14 -2.67 -10.55
C ALA A 258 -12.91 -1.82 -9.29
N GLU A 259 -12.12 -2.31 -8.35
CA GLU A 259 -11.78 -1.58 -7.13
C GLU A 259 -10.89 -0.36 -7.40
N GLU A 260 -9.91 -0.46 -8.30
CA GLU A 260 -9.11 0.68 -8.75
C GLU A 260 -10.01 1.78 -9.33
N MET A 261 -10.95 1.40 -10.20
CA MET A 261 -11.91 2.32 -10.80
C MET A 261 -12.74 3.03 -9.72
N ARG A 262 -13.35 2.26 -8.81
CA ARG A 262 -14.19 2.79 -7.72
C ARG A 262 -13.41 3.78 -6.85
N ALA A 263 -12.26 3.35 -6.35
CA ALA A 263 -11.49 4.13 -5.39
C ALA A 263 -10.89 5.39 -6.02
N ARG A 264 -10.32 5.30 -7.24
CA ARG A 264 -9.77 6.48 -7.91
C ARG A 264 -10.85 7.48 -8.28
N THR A 265 -12.00 7.02 -8.76
CA THR A 265 -13.16 7.90 -9.01
C THR A 265 -13.54 8.66 -7.74
N ARG A 266 -13.70 7.95 -6.62
CA ARG A 266 -14.02 8.56 -5.34
C ARG A 266 -12.97 9.57 -4.86
N ILE A 267 -11.68 9.28 -5.03
CA ILE A 267 -10.61 10.23 -4.66
C ILE A 267 -10.70 11.50 -5.52
N TRP A 268 -10.91 11.37 -6.83
CA TRP A 268 -11.02 12.51 -7.73
C TRP A 268 -12.31 13.33 -7.50
N GLU A 269 -13.41 12.71 -7.07
CA GLU A 269 -14.60 13.43 -6.60
C GLU A 269 -14.28 14.29 -5.38
N LEU A 270 -13.55 13.74 -4.40
CA LEU A 270 -13.13 14.50 -3.21
C LEU A 270 -12.20 15.66 -3.59
N ILE A 271 -11.24 15.43 -4.49
CA ILE A 271 -10.35 16.50 -5.00
C ILE A 271 -11.18 17.61 -5.66
N LYS A 272 -12.08 17.27 -6.58
CA LYS A 272 -12.95 18.25 -7.26
C LYS A 272 -13.86 19.00 -6.29
N ALA A 273 -14.35 18.34 -5.25
CA ALA A 273 -15.16 18.98 -4.22
C ALA A 273 -14.37 20.05 -3.45
N VAL A 274 -13.09 19.79 -3.15
CA VAL A 274 -12.21 20.80 -2.54
C VAL A 274 -11.89 21.92 -3.51
N GLU A 275 -11.57 21.62 -4.77
CA GLU A 275 -11.33 22.64 -5.80
C GLU A 275 -12.55 23.56 -6.01
N GLY A 276 -13.76 23.00 -5.97
CA GLY A 276 -15.00 23.78 -6.01
C GLY A 276 -15.14 24.71 -4.80
N LEU A 277 -14.86 24.20 -3.59
CA LEU A 277 -14.89 25.02 -2.38
C LEU A 277 -13.85 26.15 -2.41
N GLU A 278 -12.65 25.91 -2.92
CA GLU A 278 -11.61 26.93 -3.05
C GLU A 278 -12.08 28.09 -3.92
N LYS A 279 -12.62 27.79 -5.11
CA LYS A 279 -13.15 28.79 -6.06
C LYS A 279 -14.30 29.61 -5.50
N GLU A 280 -15.11 29.02 -4.62
CA GLU A 280 -16.23 29.70 -3.99
C GLU A 280 -15.86 30.44 -2.70
N THR A 281 -14.61 30.33 -2.23
CA THR A 281 -14.15 30.93 -0.97
C THR A 281 -13.07 31.97 -1.22
N TRP A 282 -11.82 31.52 -1.31
CA TRP A 282 -10.64 32.38 -1.37
C TRP A 282 -10.05 32.52 -2.78
N ASP A 283 -10.32 31.57 -3.68
CA ASP A 283 -9.76 31.54 -5.04
C ASP A 283 -10.73 32.18 -6.06
N ARG A 284 -11.15 33.41 -5.77
CA ARG A 284 -11.97 34.27 -6.64
C ARG A 284 -11.50 35.71 -6.57
N GLU A 285 -11.66 36.46 -7.66
CA GLU A 285 -11.12 37.82 -7.79
C GLU A 285 -11.69 38.81 -6.75
N ASP A 286 -12.91 38.57 -6.26
CA ASP A 286 -13.63 39.38 -5.27
C ASP A 286 -13.52 38.84 -3.83
N ALA A 287 -12.61 37.91 -3.57
CA ALA A 287 -12.50 37.26 -2.26
C ALA A 287 -12.05 38.26 -1.17
N VAL A 288 -12.88 38.45 -0.16
CA VAL A 288 -12.55 39.20 1.06
C VAL A 288 -12.53 38.22 2.24
N GLU A 289 -11.43 38.23 3.00
CA GLU A 289 -11.25 37.38 4.17
C GLU A 289 -12.23 37.78 5.28
N ASP A 290 -12.95 36.80 5.84
CA ASP A 290 -13.82 37.02 6.99
C ASP A 290 -12.98 37.08 8.27
N MET A 291 -12.74 38.30 8.76
CA MET A 291 -11.94 38.54 9.97
C MET A 291 -12.69 38.20 11.28
N GLY A 292 -13.94 37.73 11.20
CA GLY A 292 -14.79 37.47 12.36
C GLY A 292 -15.23 38.76 13.06
N SER A 293 -16.52 38.91 13.31
CA SER A 293 -17.03 40.00 14.14
C SER A 293 -16.91 39.62 15.61
N ALA A 294 -15.97 40.23 16.34
CA ALA A 294 -15.97 40.17 17.80
C ALA A 294 -17.24 40.88 18.29
N VAL A 295 -18.24 40.11 18.72
CA VAL A 295 -19.43 40.65 19.38
C VAL A 295 -18.95 41.34 20.65
N LYS A 296 -18.86 42.67 20.63
CA LYS A 296 -18.73 43.46 21.85
C LYS A 296 -20.03 43.27 22.63
N ASN A 297 -19.99 42.42 23.65
CA ASN A 297 -20.99 42.45 24.70
C ASN A 297 -20.85 43.79 25.42
N SER A 298 -21.61 44.80 24.97
CA SER A 298 -21.85 46.02 25.74
C SER A 298 -22.63 45.65 27.00
N ALA A 299 -22.03 45.90 28.15
CA ALA A 299 -22.61 45.81 29.48
C ALA A 299 -23.75 46.83 29.68
#